data_AF-A0A3B0XR92-F1
#
_entry.id   AF-A0A3B0XR92-F1
#
_cell.length_a   1.000
_cell.length_b   1.000
_cell.length_c   1.000
_cell.angle_alpha   90.00
_cell.angle_beta   90.00
_cell.angle_gamma   90.00
#
_symmetry.space_group_name_H-M   'P 1'
#
loop_
_entity.id
_entity.type
_entity.pdbx_description
1 polymer ?
#
loop_
_entity_poly.entity_id
_entity_poly.type
_entity_poly.pdbx_seq_one_letter_code
_entity_poly.pdbx_strand_id
1 'polypeptide(L)'
;MMKTTKLAVGVALALSVSGVTHAAVFDISAVLNGVDGGFGFSGFHYAGDLGTAAIDSDGDPRTGTALAGIPAASGLLGSYNDVTGDFYVSLGTDVAAIPTFSLSGIMTFDSAGFLDPSSTLDITFNTLLGDLTTNMIFDAGQQCCTGNNAPNSFNGGLMSLWGVNTTPELAFLFPDYNDQVLGLDLRLELTPSAVPVPAAVWLFGSGLLGLVGVMRRRKT
;
A
#
# COMPACT_ATOMS: atom_id res chain seq x y z
N MET A 1 -64.08 -3.02 -1.28
CA MET A 1 -63.20 -2.05 -0.61
C MET A 1 -62.33 -2.82 0.38
N MET A 2 -61.03 -2.47 0.50
CA MET A 2 -60.00 -3.02 1.41
C MET A 2 -59.22 -4.30 1.02
N LYS A 3 -57.90 -4.10 0.81
CA LYS A 3 -56.70 -4.89 1.22
C LYS A 3 -55.75 -5.31 0.08
N THR A 4 -54.79 -4.45 -0.28
CA THR A 4 -53.61 -4.83 -1.11
C THR A 4 -52.27 -4.22 -0.65
N THR A 5 -52.17 -3.56 0.50
CA THR A 5 -51.00 -2.72 0.83
C THR A 5 -49.88 -3.36 1.68
N LYS A 6 -49.83 -4.69 1.90
CA LYS A 6 -48.89 -5.29 2.88
C LYS A 6 -47.64 -6.00 2.33
N LEU A 7 -47.43 -6.05 1.01
CA LEU A 7 -46.34 -6.88 0.44
C LEU A 7 -45.03 -6.13 0.11
N ALA A 8 -45.00 -4.79 0.17
CA ALA A 8 -43.83 -4.01 -0.28
C ALA A 8 -42.76 -3.76 0.79
N VAL A 9 -43.03 -4.01 2.08
CA VAL A 9 -42.15 -3.60 3.19
C VAL A 9 -41.10 -4.68 3.55
N GLY A 10 -41.30 -5.94 3.17
CA GLY A 10 -40.40 -7.04 3.53
C GLY A 10 -39.12 -7.15 2.69
N VAL A 11 -39.09 -6.60 1.47
CA VAL A 11 -37.93 -6.70 0.57
C VAL A 11 -36.91 -5.59 0.80
N ALA A 12 -37.34 -4.43 1.31
CA ALA A 12 -36.45 -3.30 1.56
C ALA A 12 -35.54 -3.48 2.80
N LEU A 13 -35.89 -4.37 3.74
CA LEU A 13 -35.15 -4.55 5.00
C LEU A 13 -34.01 -5.59 4.90
N ALA A 14 -33.96 -6.38 3.83
CA ALA A 14 -32.92 -7.41 3.63
C ALA A 14 -31.67 -6.89 2.90
N LEU A 15 -31.67 -5.62 2.47
CA LEU A 15 -30.55 -4.98 1.75
C LEU A 15 -29.72 -4.03 2.63
N SER A 16 -30.05 -3.85 3.92
CA SER A 16 -29.35 -2.91 4.81
C SER A 16 -28.27 -3.54 5.70
N VAL A 17 -27.92 -4.82 5.48
CA VAL A 17 -26.83 -5.50 6.19
C VAL A 17 -25.73 -5.88 5.19
N SER A 18 -25.23 -4.89 4.47
CA SER A 18 -24.01 -5.02 3.67
C SER A 18 -23.04 -3.93 4.07
N GLY A 19 -22.77 -3.84 5.38
CA GLY A 19 -21.45 -3.42 5.84
C GLY A 19 -20.47 -4.56 5.56
N VAL A 20 -20.33 -4.94 4.28
CA VAL A 20 -19.24 -5.82 3.89
C VAL A 20 -18.04 -4.89 3.88
N THR A 21 -17.31 -4.86 4.98
CA THR A 21 -15.89 -4.52 4.96
C THR A 21 -15.25 -5.59 4.08
N HIS A 22 -15.39 -5.43 2.76
CA HIS A 22 -14.67 -6.25 1.81
C HIS A 22 -13.20 -5.92 2.06
N ALA A 23 -12.45 -6.93 2.48
CA ALA A 23 -11.01 -6.90 2.36
C ALA A 23 -10.69 -6.53 0.92
N ALA A 24 -10.15 -5.33 0.72
CA ALA A 24 -9.67 -4.91 -0.57
C ALA A 24 -8.22 -5.37 -0.62
N VAL A 25 -8.00 -6.44 -1.37
CA VAL A 25 -6.67 -6.67 -1.92
C VAL A 25 -6.49 -5.61 -3.00
N PHE A 26 -5.39 -4.91 -2.97
CA PHE A 26 -4.99 -3.91 -3.95
C PHE A 26 -3.83 -4.46 -4.76
N ASP A 27 -3.92 -4.33 -6.07
CA ASP A 27 -2.80 -4.56 -6.97
C ASP A 27 -1.99 -3.26 -7.08
N ILE A 28 -0.67 -3.38 -6.98
CA ILE A 28 0.22 -2.24 -7.20
C ILE A 28 0.29 -2.04 -8.71
N SER A 29 -0.07 -0.84 -9.16
CA SER A 29 -0.32 -0.52 -10.58
C SER A 29 0.72 0.42 -11.19
N ALA A 30 1.38 1.24 -10.38
CA ALA A 30 2.52 2.06 -10.80
C ALA A 30 3.45 2.40 -9.62
N VAL A 31 4.72 2.64 -9.95
CA VAL A 31 5.63 3.47 -9.14
C VAL A 31 5.54 4.89 -9.68
N LEU A 32 5.27 5.87 -8.82
CA LEU A 32 5.24 7.27 -9.21
C LEU A 32 6.64 7.86 -9.08
N ASN A 33 7.01 8.86 -9.88
CA ASN A 33 8.30 9.54 -9.74
C ASN A 33 8.04 11.05 -9.67
N GLY A 34 8.90 11.79 -8.96
CA GLY A 34 8.84 13.25 -8.91
C GLY A 34 8.99 13.78 -7.49
N VAL A 35 8.47 14.99 -7.28
CA VAL A 35 8.54 15.70 -6.00
C VAL A 35 7.13 16.11 -5.57
N ASP A 36 6.76 15.90 -4.30
CA ASP A 36 5.48 16.35 -3.73
C ASP A 36 5.71 17.01 -2.38
N GLY A 37 5.62 18.34 -2.35
CA GLY A 37 5.70 19.08 -1.09
C GLY A 37 7.09 19.15 -0.45
N GLY A 38 8.15 19.01 -1.26
CA GLY A 38 9.52 18.82 -0.76
C GLY A 38 9.73 17.38 -0.29
N PHE A 39 9.34 16.43 -1.13
CA PHE A 39 9.70 15.03 -1.00
C PHE A 39 9.96 14.48 -2.41
N GLY A 40 11.24 14.25 -2.75
CA GLY A 40 11.59 13.39 -3.88
C GLY A 40 11.17 11.96 -3.60
N PHE A 41 10.50 11.28 -4.54
CA PHE A 41 10.08 9.89 -4.35
C PHE A 41 10.45 8.99 -5.53
N SER A 42 10.64 7.72 -5.16
CA SER A 42 11.02 6.54 -5.95
C SER A 42 12.51 6.39 -6.17
N GLY A 43 13.22 6.28 -5.04
CA GLY A 43 14.65 5.99 -5.02
C GLY A 43 15.15 5.53 -3.67
N PHE A 44 16.37 5.02 -3.70
CA PHE A 44 17.22 4.86 -2.55
C PHE A 44 18.10 6.10 -2.39
N HIS A 45 18.29 6.54 -1.16
CA HIS A 45 19.15 7.68 -0.83
C HIS A 45 20.00 7.36 0.39
N TYR A 46 21.04 8.15 0.62
CA TYR A 46 21.82 8.06 1.84
C TYR A 46 21.07 8.73 3.01
N ALA A 47 20.69 7.98 4.05
CA ALA A 47 19.90 8.52 5.17
C ALA A 47 20.73 9.14 6.32
N GLY A 48 22.07 9.08 6.25
CA GLY A 48 22.96 9.51 7.33
C GLY A 48 23.18 11.02 7.42
N ASP A 49 23.67 11.47 8.58
CA ASP A 49 23.83 12.88 8.95
C ASP A 49 24.93 13.58 8.10
N LEU A 50 24.55 14.12 6.95
CA LEU A 50 25.39 15.09 6.24
C LEU A 50 25.27 16.45 6.93
N GLY A 51 25.92 16.55 8.09
CA GLY A 51 26.01 17.73 8.97
C GLY A 51 25.35 19.00 8.43
N THR A 52 24.15 19.31 8.92
CA THR A 52 23.47 20.62 8.85
C THR A 52 23.25 21.31 7.48
N ALA A 53 23.65 20.78 6.32
CA ALA A 53 23.55 21.57 5.08
C ALA A 53 23.55 20.80 3.74
N ALA A 54 23.16 19.53 3.68
CA ALA A 54 22.90 18.90 2.38
C ALA A 54 21.43 19.06 2.02
N ILE A 55 21.06 20.26 1.58
CA ILE A 55 20.01 20.39 0.57
C ILE A 55 20.58 19.72 -0.68
N ASP A 56 19.94 18.68 -1.20
CA ASP A 56 20.44 18.02 -2.40
C ASP A 56 20.34 18.96 -3.63
N SER A 57 20.78 18.50 -4.80
CA SER A 57 20.78 19.32 -6.02
C SER A 57 19.40 19.80 -6.50
N ASP A 58 18.30 19.31 -5.92
CA ASP A 58 16.93 19.71 -6.26
C ASP A 58 16.26 20.66 -5.24
N GLY A 59 16.93 20.95 -4.12
CA GLY A 59 16.45 21.96 -3.17
C GLY A 59 15.71 21.40 -1.95
N ASP A 60 15.63 20.08 -1.79
CA ASP A 60 14.97 19.45 -0.65
C ASP A 60 15.90 19.26 0.57
N PRO A 61 15.52 19.74 1.78
CA PRO A 61 16.34 19.57 2.98
C PRO A 61 16.36 18.15 3.59
N ARG A 62 15.79 17.09 2.97
CA ARG A 62 15.67 15.78 3.64
C ARG A 62 15.92 14.51 2.81
N THR A 63 16.24 14.61 1.53
CA THR A 63 16.69 13.47 0.72
C THR A 63 18.21 13.52 0.63
N GLY A 64 18.92 12.60 1.29
CA GLY A 64 20.38 12.56 1.15
C GLY A 64 20.81 12.15 -0.26
N THR A 65 22.12 12.03 -0.50
CA THR A 65 22.67 11.68 -1.82
C THR A 65 21.96 10.48 -2.45
N ALA A 66 21.31 10.69 -3.59
CA ALA A 66 20.61 9.62 -4.32
C ALA A 66 21.58 8.48 -4.67
N LEU A 67 21.19 7.26 -4.34
CA LEU A 67 21.99 6.04 -4.55
C LEU A 67 21.50 5.24 -5.75
N ALA A 68 20.17 5.15 -5.93
CA ALA A 68 19.55 4.44 -7.04
C ALA A 68 18.13 4.96 -7.26
N GLY A 69 17.73 5.14 -8.51
CA GLY A 69 16.35 5.45 -8.89
C GLY A 69 15.51 4.19 -9.06
N ILE A 70 14.20 4.33 -8.88
CA ILE A 70 13.20 3.31 -9.16
C ILE A 70 12.34 3.83 -10.32
N PRO A 71 12.59 3.37 -11.57
CA PRO A 71 11.84 3.86 -12.72
C PRO A 71 10.35 3.51 -12.66
N ALA A 72 9.48 4.42 -13.11
CA ALA A 72 8.02 4.19 -13.20
C ALA A 72 7.59 2.86 -13.86
N ALA A 73 8.40 2.32 -14.77
CA ALA A 73 8.11 1.11 -15.56
C ALA A 73 8.87 -0.14 -15.08
N SER A 74 9.41 -0.14 -13.86
CA SER A 74 10.34 -1.17 -13.38
C SER A 74 9.65 -2.49 -13.01
N GLY A 75 9.31 -3.34 -13.99
CA GLY A 75 8.95 -4.75 -13.77
C GLY A 75 7.94 -5.00 -12.65
N LEU A 76 6.94 -4.12 -12.55
CA LEU A 76 6.09 -3.95 -11.39
C LEU A 76 5.22 -5.19 -11.13
N LEU A 77 5.44 -5.85 -9.99
CA LEU A 77 4.56 -6.90 -9.47
C LEU A 77 4.40 -6.69 -7.98
N GLY A 78 3.17 -6.65 -7.49
CA GLY A 78 2.93 -6.55 -6.05
C GLY A 78 1.48 -6.39 -5.68
N SER A 79 1.21 -6.58 -4.40
CA SER A 79 -0.13 -6.50 -3.83
C SER A 79 -0.08 -6.02 -2.38
N TYR A 80 -1.17 -5.40 -1.94
CA TYR A 80 -1.41 -5.03 -0.57
C TYR A 80 -2.79 -5.52 -0.11
N ASN A 81 -2.89 -6.20 1.03
CA ASN A 81 -4.16 -6.60 1.62
C ASN A 81 -4.46 -5.70 2.83
N ASP A 82 -5.46 -4.82 2.70
CA ASP A 82 -5.80 -3.86 3.76
C ASP A 82 -6.39 -4.48 5.03
N VAL A 83 -6.80 -5.74 4.99
CA VAL A 83 -7.37 -6.45 6.13
C VAL A 83 -6.32 -7.23 6.90
N THR A 84 -5.40 -7.91 6.21
CA THR A 84 -4.32 -8.66 6.88
C THR A 84 -3.07 -7.82 7.10
N GLY A 85 -2.94 -6.72 6.35
CA GLY A 85 -1.72 -5.94 6.24
C GLY A 85 -0.67 -6.56 5.33
N ASP A 86 -0.91 -7.75 4.75
CA ASP A 86 0.09 -8.41 3.91
C ASP A 86 0.48 -7.50 2.74
N PHE A 87 1.77 -7.19 2.66
CA PHE A 87 2.32 -6.34 1.63
C PHE A 87 3.47 -7.06 0.93
N TYR A 88 3.46 -6.99 -0.40
CA TYR A 88 4.55 -7.46 -1.22
C TYR A 88 4.69 -6.58 -2.46
N VAL A 89 5.91 -6.18 -2.79
CA VAL A 89 6.21 -5.57 -4.09
C VAL A 89 7.60 -5.99 -4.55
N SER A 90 7.77 -6.19 -5.85
CA SER A 90 9.04 -6.41 -6.51
C SER A 90 9.23 -5.35 -7.59
N LEU A 91 10.32 -4.61 -7.50
CA LEU A 91 10.64 -3.44 -8.31
C LEU A 91 12.03 -3.58 -8.92
N GLY A 92 12.23 -2.96 -10.07
CA GLY A 92 13.57 -2.79 -10.66
C GLY A 92 14.22 -1.49 -10.20
N THR A 93 15.55 -1.45 -10.23
CA THR A 93 16.30 -0.19 -10.06
C THR A 93 16.97 0.23 -11.37
N ASP A 94 17.44 1.47 -11.45
CA ASP A 94 18.29 1.94 -12.56
C ASP A 94 19.77 1.55 -12.40
N VAL A 95 20.14 0.85 -11.32
CA VAL A 95 21.50 0.41 -11.03
C VAL A 95 21.69 -1.05 -11.46
N ALA A 96 22.55 -1.27 -12.45
CA ALA A 96 22.80 -2.59 -13.03
C ALA A 96 23.29 -3.66 -12.03
N ALA A 97 23.94 -3.26 -10.94
CA ALA A 97 24.41 -4.16 -9.89
C ALA A 97 23.26 -4.72 -9.01
N ILE A 98 22.13 -4.01 -8.96
CA ILE A 98 20.94 -4.34 -8.18
C ILE A 98 19.74 -4.27 -9.12
N PRO A 99 19.61 -5.21 -10.07
CA PRO A 99 18.59 -5.12 -11.11
C PRO A 99 17.17 -5.07 -10.54
N THR A 100 16.93 -5.75 -9.41
CA THR A 100 15.64 -5.73 -8.70
C THR A 100 15.80 -5.80 -7.19
N PHE A 101 14.78 -5.34 -6.49
CA PHE A 101 14.58 -5.57 -5.06
C PHE A 101 13.11 -5.88 -4.81
N SER A 102 12.82 -6.54 -3.69
CA SER A 102 11.46 -6.74 -3.22
C SER A 102 11.28 -6.25 -1.80
N LEU A 103 10.11 -5.70 -1.51
CA LEU A 103 9.66 -5.41 -0.16
C LEU A 103 8.59 -6.43 0.23
N SER A 104 8.63 -6.95 1.45
CA SER A 104 7.61 -7.88 1.95
C SER A 104 7.42 -7.75 3.44
N GLY A 105 6.17 -7.85 3.91
CA GLY A 105 5.89 -7.83 5.33
C GLY A 105 4.42 -7.53 5.64
N ILE A 106 4.20 -6.95 6.82
CA ILE A 106 2.88 -6.56 7.33
C ILE A 106 2.84 -5.04 7.45
N MET A 107 1.90 -4.42 6.78
CA MET A 107 1.67 -2.98 6.77
C MET A 107 0.24 -2.70 7.18
N THR A 108 0.07 -2.16 8.38
CA THR A 108 -1.24 -1.78 8.91
C THR A 108 -1.31 -0.26 8.97
N PHE A 109 -2.49 0.29 8.67
CA PHE A 109 -2.73 1.72 8.74
C PHE A 109 -3.87 2.00 9.71
N ASP A 110 -3.78 3.11 10.43
CA ASP A 110 -4.82 3.56 11.34
C ASP A 110 -6.04 4.11 10.58
N SER A 111 -7.07 4.53 11.32
CA SER A 111 -8.29 5.09 10.71
C SER A 111 -8.08 6.42 9.98
N ALA A 112 -6.95 7.10 10.20
CA ALA A 112 -6.56 8.31 9.49
C ALA A 112 -5.68 8.00 8.26
N GLY A 113 -5.34 6.73 8.03
CA GLY A 113 -4.53 6.27 6.93
C GLY A 113 -3.03 6.39 7.17
N PHE A 114 -2.58 6.55 8.41
CA PHE A 114 -1.15 6.57 8.76
C PHE A 114 -0.65 5.20 9.15
N LEU A 115 0.61 4.91 8.84
CA LEU A 115 1.24 3.64 9.15
C LEU A 115 1.26 3.40 10.66
N ASP A 116 0.77 2.24 11.07
CA ASP A 116 0.76 1.82 12.47
C ASP A 116 2.17 1.35 12.88
N PRO A 117 2.65 1.67 14.11
CA PRO A 117 3.96 1.26 14.61
C PRO A 117 4.22 -0.25 14.65
N SER A 118 3.18 -1.08 14.57
CA SER A 118 3.30 -2.54 14.48
C SER A 118 3.65 -3.05 13.09
N SER A 119 3.70 -2.18 12.08
CA SER A 119 4.07 -2.53 10.72
C SER A 119 5.53 -2.98 10.64
N THR A 120 5.79 -4.04 9.89
CA THR A 120 7.11 -4.61 9.66
C THR A 120 7.32 -4.81 8.17
N LEU A 121 8.43 -4.34 7.63
CA LEU A 121 8.74 -4.52 6.21
C LEU A 121 10.21 -4.84 6.02
N ASP A 122 10.45 -5.97 5.35
CA ASP A 122 11.77 -6.42 4.97
C ASP A 122 12.02 -6.02 3.51
N ILE A 123 13.26 -5.68 3.20
CA ILE A 123 13.75 -5.44 1.84
C ILE A 123 14.76 -6.52 1.47
N THR A 124 14.57 -7.12 0.30
CA THR A 124 15.48 -8.09 -0.28
C THR A 124 15.99 -7.58 -1.63
N PHE A 125 17.29 -7.35 -1.73
CA PHE A 125 17.98 -6.98 -2.95
C PHE A 125 18.40 -8.25 -3.71
N ASN A 126 17.94 -8.39 -4.95
CA ASN A 126 18.35 -9.50 -5.80
C ASN A 126 19.58 -9.06 -6.60
N THR A 127 20.77 -9.49 -6.17
CA THR A 127 22.02 -9.08 -6.81
C THR A 127 22.59 -10.21 -7.68
N LEU A 128 23.56 -9.88 -8.54
CA LEU A 128 24.29 -10.89 -9.33
C LEU A 128 25.12 -11.86 -8.47
N LEU A 129 25.35 -11.54 -7.19
CA LEU A 129 26.16 -12.33 -6.26
C LEU A 129 25.32 -13.09 -5.22
N GLY A 130 23.99 -12.98 -5.28
CA GLY A 130 23.05 -13.56 -4.32
C GLY A 130 22.14 -12.51 -3.68
N ASP A 131 21.15 -12.98 -2.92
CA ASP A 131 20.15 -12.12 -2.31
C ASP A 131 20.68 -11.53 -0.99
N LEU A 132 20.42 -10.24 -0.77
CA LEU A 132 20.72 -9.53 0.48
C LEU A 132 19.42 -9.02 1.08
N THR A 133 19.06 -9.53 2.26
CA THR A 133 17.87 -9.08 3.00
C THR A 133 18.28 -8.20 4.17
N THR A 134 17.57 -7.08 4.35
CA THR A 134 17.65 -6.22 5.54
C THR A 134 16.26 -5.72 5.90
N ASN A 135 16.11 -5.14 7.09
CA ASN A 135 14.83 -4.69 7.59
C ASN A 135 14.77 -3.16 7.49
N MET A 136 13.65 -2.66 7.01
CA MET A 136 13.38 -1.23 6.92
C MET A 136 12.49 -0.82 8.09
N ILE A 137 12.86 0.23 8.81
CA ILE A 137 11.98 0.84 9.80
C ILE A 137 11.33 2.05 9.17
N PHE A 138 10.02 2.12 9.34
CA PHE A 138 9.17 3.23 8.95
C PHE A 138 8.68 3.90 10.22
N ASP A 139 8.79 5.22 10.30
CA ASP A 139 8.16 5.95 11.39
C ASP A 139 6.65 6.03 11.14
N ALA A 140 5.87 6.04 12.21
CA ALA A 140 4.44 6.30 12.09
C ALA A 140 4.25 7.67 11.43
N GLY A 141 3.31 7.75 10.48
CA GLY A 141 3.17 8.91 9.62
C GLY A 141 3.02 10.21 10.42
N GLN A 142 4.08 11.01 10.47
CA GLN A 142 4.02 12.37 10.97
C GLN A 142 3.82 13.31 9.77
N GLN A 143 2.84 14.20 9.86
CA GLN A 143 2.65 15.25 8.85
C GLN A 143 3.82 16.24 8.94
N CYS A 144 4.93 15.98 8.24
CA CYS A 144 6.16 16.75 8.37
C CYS A 144 6.46 17.70 7.21
N CYS A 145 5.69 17.68 6.11
CA CYS A 145 5.87 18.61 5.00
C CYS A 145 4.54 19.15 4.44
N THR A 146 4.62 20.24 3.68
CA THR A 146 3.48 20.88 3.01
C THR A 146 3.12 20.12 1.74
N GLY A 147 2.12 19.26 1.77
CA GLY A 147 1.66 18.49 0.61
C GLY A 147 0.31 17.81 0.86
N ASN A 148 -0.26 17.20 -0.19
CA ASN A 148 -1.55 16.53 -0.09
C ASN A 148 -1.45 15.11 0.50
N ASN A 149 -0.24 14.56 0.60
CA ASN A 149 -0.01 13.20 1.04
C ASN A 149 1.07 13.19 2.11
N ALA A 150 0.77 12.56 3.25
CA ALA A 150 1.73 12.42 4.32
C ALA A 150 2.70 11.26 4.04
N PRO A 151 3.93 11.29 4.58
CA PRO A 151 4.80 10.12 4.57
C PRO A 151 4.15 8.97 5.36
N ASN A 152 4.47 7.74 4.99
CA ASN A 152 3.97 6.53 5.65
C ASN A 152 2.44 6.54 5.77
N SER A 153 1.78 6.73 4.63
CA SER A 153 0.32 6.83 4.56
C SER A 153 -0.28 6.04 3.40
N PHE A 154 -1.55 5.67 3.57
CA PHE A 154 -2.39 5.00 2.59
C PHE A 154 -3.80 5.58 2.59
N ASN A 155 -4.30 5.93 1.40
CA ASN A 155 -5.62 6.57 1.24
C ASN A 155 -6.61 5.76 0.38
N GLY A 156 -6.33 4.48 0.10
CA GLY A 156 -7.16 3.63 -0.75
C GLY A 156 -6.82 3.64 -2.24
N GLY A 157 -5.92 4.51 -2.70
CA GLY A 157 -5.42 4.49 -4.08
C GLY A 157 -3.95 4.88 -4.22
N LEU A 158 -3.38 5.48 -3.18
CA LEU A 158 -1.99 5.89 -3.12
C LEU A 158 -1.38 5.43 -1.80
N MET A 159 -0.18 4.86 -1.87
CA MET A 159 0.65 4.54 -0.72
C MET A 159 1.97 5.30 -0.83
N SER A 160 2.35 5.97 0.25
CA SER A 160 3.65 6.64 0.37
C SER A 160 4.43 6.00 1.51
N LEU A 161 5.61 5.48 1.21
CA LEU A 161 6.50 4.82 2.15
C LEU A 161 7.81 5.58 2.21
N TRP A 162 8.20 5.94 3.43
CA TRP A 162 9.48 6.55 3.74
C TRP A 162 10.07 5.82 4.94
N GLY A 163 11.15 5.10 4.65
CA GLY A 163 11.82 4.29 5.65
C GLY A 163 13.31 4.43 5.53
N VAL A 164 13.98 4.07 6.62
CA VAL A 164 15.42 3.93 6.66
C VAL A 164 15.74 2.53 7.09
N ASN A 165 16.79 1.95 6.50
CA ASN A 165 17.30 0.70 7.01
C ASN A 165 17.90 0.99 8.39
N THR A 166 17.55 0.15 9.36
CA THR A 166 18.20 0.22 10.67
C THR A 166 18.66 -1.17 11.05
N THR A 167 19.69 -1.25 11.89
CA THR A 167 20.07 -2.50 12.54
C THR A 167 20.35 -2.27 14.03
N PRO A 168 19.41 -2.56 14.97
CA PRO A 168 19.66 -2.43 16.41
C PRO A 168 20.35 -3.58 17.20
N GLU A 169 21.58 -3.97 16.87
CA GLU A 169 22.60 -3.83 17.93
C GLU A 169 22.78 -2.33 18.25
N LEU A 170 22.45 -1.45 17.29
CA LEU A 170 22.42 0.00 17.38
C LEU A 170 21.10 0.54 16.75
N ALA A 171 20.08 1.04 17.43
CA ALA A 171 20.33 1.96 18.49
C ALA A 171 19.09 2.42 19.29
N PHE A 172 19.05 1.94 20.53
CA PHE A 172 18.94 2.83 21.69
C PHE A 172 20.00 3.99 21.68
N LEU A 173 20.97 3.94 20.76
CA LEU A 173 22.12 4.81 20.50
C LEU A 173 21.94 5.77 19.27
N PHE A 174 20.71 6.15 18.88
CA PHE A 174 20.48 7.04 17.72
C PHE A 174 20.13 8.49 18.17
N PRO A 175 20.94 9.20 18.99
CA PRO A 175 20.68 10.62 19.25
C PRO A 175 21.24 11.54 18.14
N ASP A 176 22.23 11.09 17.37
CA ASP A 176 22.74 11.75 16.16
C ASP A 176 22.92 10.65 15.08
N TYR A 177 22.41 10.83 13.87
CA TYR A 177 22.27 9.81 12.81
C TYR A 177 23.62 9.34 12.18
N ASN A 178 24.48 8.59 12.90
CA ASN A 178 25.87 8.37 12.46
C ASN A 178 26.22 7.07 11.70
N ASP A 179 25.29 6.15 11.38
CA ASP A 179 25.63 4.95 10.56
C ASP A 179 24.43 4.40 9.74
N GLN A 180 23.39 5.20 9.50
CA GLN A 180 22.30 4.80 8.59
C GLN A 180 22.72 5.10 7.15
N VAL A 181 22.78 4.06 6.31
CA VAL A 181 23.33 4.19 4.95
C VAL A 181 22.25 4.24 3.89
N LEU A 182 21.07 3.66 4.14
CA LEU A 182 20.07 3.46 3.10
C LEU A 182 18.68 3.91 3.53
N GLY A 183 18.28 5.07 3.03
CA GLY A 183 16.89 5.51 2.99
C GLY A 183 16.19 5.03 1.73
N LEU A 184 14.87 4.90 1.84
CA LEU A 184 13.97 4.55 0.76
C LEU A 184 12.81 5.54 0.76
N ASP A 185 12.62 6.19 -0.37
CA ASP A 185 11.41 6.95 -0.67
C ASP A 185 10.67 6.23 -1.77
N LEU A 186 9.46 5.75 -1.48
CA LEU A 186 8.66 5.00 -2.43
C LEU A 186 7.23 5.49 -2.44
N ARG A 187 6.71 5.75 -3.64
CA ARG A 187 5.31 6.07 -3.84
C ARG A 187 4.68 5.16 -4.86
N LEU A 188 3.58 4.53 -4.46
CA LEU A 188 2.88 3.49 -5.21
C LEU A 188 1.45 3.94 -5.51
N GLU A 189 1.01 3.68 -6.73
CA GLU A 189 -0.40 3.74 -7.10
C GLU A 189 -1.01 2.34 -6.96
N LEU A 190 -2.12 2.25 -6.23
CA LEU A 190 -2.80 1.01 -5.89
C LEU A 190 -4.20 1.01 -6.51
N THR A 191 -4.55 -0.09 -7.16
CA THR A 191 -5.89 -0.30 -7.71
C THR A 191 -6.56 -1.46 -6.99
N PRO A 192 -7.83 -1.35 -6.54
CA PRO A 192 -8.54 -2.46 -5.95
C PRO A 192 -8.54 -3.68 -6.89
N SER A 193 -8.06 -4.81 -6.40
CA SER A 193 -8.08 -6.07 -7.13
C SER A 193 -9.52 -6.55 -7.23
N ALA A 194 -9.95 -6.85 -8.46
CA ALA A 194 -11.30 -7.31 -8.70
C ALA A 194 -11.48 -8.71 -8.10
N VAL A 195 -12.12 -8.79 -6.93
CA VAL A 195 -12.51 -10.08 -6.34
C VAL A 195 -13.59 -10.70 -7.23
N PRO A 196 -13.36 -11.89 -7.81
CA PRO A 196 -14.39 -12.56 -8.61
C PRO A 196 -15.65 -12.73 -7.76
N VAL A 197 -16.79 -12.25 -8.28
CA VAL A 197 -18.07 -12.40 -7.59
C VAL A 197 -18.28 -13.90 -7.35
N PRO A 198 -18.45 -14.36 -6.09
CA PRO A 198 -18.56 -15.78 -5.81
C PRO A 198 -19.63 -16.42 -6.68
N ALA A 199 -19.36 -17.62 -7.20
CA ALA A 199 -20.33 -18.38 -7.99
C ALA A 199 -21.69 -18.51 -7.28
N ALA A 200 -21.67 -18.49 -5.94
CA ALA A 200 -22.85 -18.44 -5.09
C ALA A 200 -23.81 -17.30 -5.46
N VAL A 201 -23.36 -16.09 -5.77
CA VAL A 201 -24.26 -14.97 -6.13
C VAL A 201 -25.02 -15.29 -7.42
N TRP A 202 -24.35 -15.89 -8.40
CA TRP A 202 -24.98 -16.34 -9.64
C TRP A 202 -25.94 -17.50 -9.41
N LEU A 203 -25.58 -18.46 -8.56
CA LEU A 203 -26.45 -19.58 -8.18
C LEU A 203 -27.67 -19.12 -7.38
N PHE A 204 -27.51 -18.18 -6.46
CA PHE A 204 -28.60 -17.57 -5.71
C PHE A 204 -29.51 -16.76 -6.64
N GLY A 205 -28.94 -15.95 -7.53
CA GLY A 205 -29.70 -15.17 -8.51
C GLY A 205 -30.52 -16.05 -9.45
N SER A 206 -29.90 -17.09 -10.01
CA SER A 206 -30.57 -18.05 -10.90
C SER A 206 -31.59 -18.92 -10.15
N GLY A 207 -31.28 -19.35 -8.92
CA GLY A 207 -32.21 -20.09 -8.07
C GLY A 207 -33.46 -19.29 -7.72
N LEU A 208 -33.31 -18.00 -7.39
CA LEU A 208 -34.42 -17.10 -7.09
C LEU A 208 -35.30 -16.87 -8.31
N LEU A 209 -34.70 -16.64 -9.49
CA LEU A 209 -35.44 -16.54 -10.76
C LEU A 209 -36.22 -17.83 -11.06
N GLY A 210 -35.62 -18.99 -10.79
CA GLY A 210 -36.28 -20.29 -10.88
C GLY A 210 -37.52 -20.38 -9.98
N LEU A 211 -37.40 -19.97 -8.72
CA LEU A 211 -38.52 -19.97 -7.76
C LEU A 211 -39.66 -19.03 -8.19
N VAL A 212 -39.34 -17.86 -8.72
CA VAL A 212 -40.35 -16.93 -9.28
C VAL A 212 -41.09 -17.58 -10.47
N GLY A 213 -40.36 -18.30 -11.33
CA GLY A 213 -40.95 -19.07 -12.43
C GLY A 213 -41.96 -20.12 -11.93
N VAL A 214 -41.62 -20.85 -10.87
CA VAL A 214 -42.50 -21.87 -10.26
C VAL A 214 -43.76 -21.22 -9.66
N MET A 215 -43.63 -20.08 -8.97
CA MET A 215 -44.77 -19.38 -8.38
C MET A 215 -45.78 -18.89 -9.43
N ARG A 216 -45.31 -18.47 -10.62
CA ARG A 216 -46.20 -18.02 -11.70
C ARG A 216 -47.05 -19.15 -12.27
N ARG A 217 -46.49 -20.36 -12.39
CA ARG A 217 -47.23 -21.54 -12.90
C ARG A 217 -48.41 -21.96 -12.03
N ARG A 218 -48.43 -21.57 -10.75
CA ARG A 218 -49.53 -21.91 -9.82
C ARG A 218 -50.75 -20.98 -9.92
N LYS A 219 -50.68 -19.89 -10.68
CA LYS A 219 -51.79 -18.93 -10.86
C LYS A 219 -52.57 -19.09 -12.18
N THR A 220 -52.06 -19.92 -13.08
CA THR A 220 -52.73 -20.37 -14.31
C THR A 220 -53.30 -21.76 -14.09
#